data_AF-A0A8S9SRR0-F1
#
_entry.id   AF-A0A8S9SRR0-F1
#
_cell.length_a   1.000
_cell.length_b   1.000
_cell.length_c   1.000
_cell.angle_alpha   90.00
_cell.angle_beta   90.00
_cell.angle_gamma   90.00
#
_symmetry.space_group_name_H-M   'P 1'
#
loop_
_entity.id
_entity.type
_entity.pdbx_description
1 polymer ?
#
loop_
_entity_poly.entity_id
_entity_poly.type
_entity_poly.pdbx_seq_one_letter_code
_entity_poly.pdbx_strand_id
1 'polypeptide(L)'
;MFSKRLDAMQSMVERLPGVAPPIRKSNPDSYADTPFTDEITLIEIPRKFSFPSIKAYDGTTDPDEHVTQYRQRMLVVALPKESREATMCKGFASTLTGPALQWYINLLSRSIASFAVLSDKFVEQFASSRDLEKTSIGL
;
A
#
# COMPACT_ATOMS: atom_id res chain seq x y z
N MET A 1 18.70 33.01 10.44
CA MET A 1 17.61 33.92 10.88
C MET A 1 16.66 34.32 9.74
N PHE A 2 17.12 34.44 8.50
CA PHE A 2 16.29 34.82 7.34
C PHE A 2 15.16 33.82 6.99
N SER A 3 15.42 32.50 7.02
CA SER A 3 14.41 31.47 6.71
C SER A 3 13.16 31.61 7.56
N LYS A 4 13.32 31.76 8.88
CA LYS A 4 12.19 31.85 9.83
C LYS A 4 11.24 33.01 9.52
N ARG A 5 11.75 34.14 8.99
CA ARG A 5 10.91 35.29 8.61
C ARG A 5 10.14 35.01 7.31
N LEU A 6 10.76 34.33 6.35
CA LEU A 6 10.10 33.91 5.11
C LEU A 6 8.99 32.89 5.39
N ASP A 7 9.26 31.91 6.27
CA ASP A 7 8.29 30.90 6.69
C ASP A 7 7.07 31.54 7.39
N ALA A 8 7.32 32.53 8.26
CA ALA A 8 6.26 33.27 8.94
C ALA A 8 5.42 34.13 7.97
N MET A 9 6.06 34.80 7.00
CA MET A 9 5.36 35.56 5.97
C MET A 9 4.51 34.66 5.07
N GLN A 10 5.02 33.48 4.71
CA GLN A 10 4.27 32.48 3.95
C GLN A 10 3.02 32.00 4.71
N SER A 11 3.15 31.72 6.02
CA SER A 11 2.03 31.30 6.87
C SER A 11 0.92 32.37 7.00
N MET A 12 1.28 33.66 6.97
CA MET A 12 0.29 34.74 7.00
C MET A 12 -0.51 34.83 5.69
N VAL A 13 0.14 34.61 4.55
CA VAL A 13 -0.51 34.61 3.22
C VAL A 13 -1.50 33.45 3.10
N GLU A 14 -1.19 32.29 3.69
CA GLU A 14 -2.05 31.10 3.72
C GLU A 14 -3.37 31.31 4.49
N ARG A 15 -3.44 32.30 5.38
CA ARG A 15 -4.63 32.59 6.20
C ARG A 15 -5.58 33.61 5.56
N LEU A 16 -5.23 34.15 4.40
CA LEU A 16 -6.07 35.12 3.70
C LEU A 16 -7.27 34.43 3.02
N PRO A 17 -8.51 34.90 3.28
CA PRO A 17 -9.69 34.37 2.60
C PRO A 17 -9.61 34.63 1.10
N GLY A 18 -9.83 33.60 0.28
CA GLY A 18 -9.76 33.67 -1.19
C GLY A 18 -8.41 33.25 -1.81
N VAL A 19 -7.40 32.97 -0.98
CA VAL A 19 -6.14 32.37 -1.45
C VAL A 19 -6.30 30.84 -1.52
N ALA A 20 -6.00 30.25 -2.68
CA ALA A 20 -5.99 28.81 -2.83
C ALA A 20 -4.95 28.20 -1.87
N PRO A 21 -5.25 27.10 -1.16
CA PRO A 21 -4.26 26.43 -0.33
C PRO A 21 -2.99 26.14 -1.11
N PRO A 22 -1.80 26.28 -0.50
CA PRO A 22 -0.56 25.91 -1.17
C PRO A 22 -0.65 24.47 -1.67
N ILE A 23 -0.16 24.25 -2.89
CA ILE A 23 0.06 22.88 -3.37
C ILE A 23 1.01 22.22 -2.37
N ARG A 24 0.53 21.18 -1.70
CA ARG A 24 1.35 20.40 -0.76
C ARG A 24 2.51 19.81 -1.56
N LYS A 25 3.71 20.36 -1.39
CA LYS A 25 4.90 19.83 -2.07
C LYS A 25 5.16 18.42 -1.54
N SER A 26 5.41 17.48 -2.45
CA SER A 26 5.84 16.13 -2.07
C SER A 26 7.16 16.19 -1.32
N ASN A 27 7.32 15.34 -0.31
CA ASN A 27 8.59 15.19 0.40
C ASN A 27 9.67 14.76 -0.62
N PRO A 28 10.80 15.48 -0.77
CA PRO A 28 11.90 15.03 -1.63
C PRO A 28 12.45 13.66 -1.19
N ASP A 29 12.29 13.29 0.09
CA ASP A 29 12.66 11.99 0.64
C ASP A 29 11.49 10.99 0.66
N SER A 30 10.42 11.16 -0.14
CA SER A 30 9.26 10.25 -0.10
C SER A 30 9.62 8.79 -0.39
N TYR A 31 10.77 8.54 -1.01
CA TYR A 31 11.31 7.19 -1.21
C TYR A 31 11.82 6.56 0.09
N ALA A 32 12.39 7.36 1.01
CA ALA A 32 12.82 6.90 2.33
C ALA A 32 11.64 6.51 3.23
N ASP A 33 10.46 7.08 2.98
CA ASP A 33 9.21 6.83 3.70
C ASP A 33 8.53 5.51 3.31
N THR A 34 9.14 4.71 2.41
CA THR A 34 8.58 3.44 1.97
C THR A 34 8.32 2.46 3.13
N PRO A 35 7.20 1.71 3.11
CA PRO A 35 6.93 0.68 4.11
C PRO A 35 7.87 -0.52 4.00
N PHE A 36 8.64 -0.62 2.91
CA PHE A 36 9.51 -1.74 2.61
C PHE A 36 10.89 -1.62 3.26
N THR A 37 11.40 -2.73 3.78
CA THR A 37 12.82 -2.86 4.13
C THR A 37 13.69 -2.74 2.88
N ASP A 38 14.99 -2.47 3.05
CA ASP A 38 15.91 -2.28 1.92
C ASP A 38 15.99 -3.50 1.00
N GLU A 39 15.81 -4.71 1.55
CA GLU A 39 15.75 -5.97 0.78
C GLU A 39 14.63 -5.99 -0.26
N ILE A 40 13.53 -5.30 0.00
CA ILE A 40 12.41 -5.17 -0.93
C ILE A 40 12.53 -3.88 -1.75
N THR A 41 12.90 -2.77 -1.11
CA THR A 41 13.00 -1.44 -1.72
C THR A 41 13.98 -1.42 -2.88
N LEU A 42 15.19 -1.95 -2.67
CA LEU A 42 16.29 -1.88 -3.64
C LEU A 42 16.14 -2.83 -4.83
N ILE A 43 15.26 -3.83 -4.74
CA ILE A 43 15.03 -4.77 -5.84
C ILE A 43 14.16 -4.15 -6.91
N GLU A 44 14.69 -4.02 -8.12
CA GLU A 44 13.92 -3.56 -9.27
C GLU A 44 12.86 -4.59 -9.69
N ILE A 45 11.66 -4.11 -10.02
CA ILE A 45 10.62 -4.97 -10.60
C ILE A 45 11.03 -5.33 -12.03
N PRO A 46 10.92 -6.60 -12.46
CA PRO A 46 11.22 -6.99 -13.84
C PRO A 46 10.44 -6.16 -14.85
N ARG A 47 11.11 -5.64 -15.89
CA ARG A 47 10.49 -4.74 -16.90
C ARG A 47 9.29 -5.34 -17.64
N LYS A 48 9.24 -6.67 -17.76
CA LYS A 48 8.16 -7.41 -18.41
C LYS A 48 7.05 -7.83 -17.44
N PHE A 49 7.09 -7.36 -16.19
CA PHE A 49 6.06 -7.65 -15.22
C PHE A 49 4.75 -6.96 -15.61
N SER A 50 3.69 -7.75 -15.68
CA SER A 50 2.32 -7.25 -15.77
C SER A 50 1.68 -7.44 -14.40
N PHE A 51 1.10 -6.37 -13.87
CA PHE A 51 0.38 -6.45 -12.61
C PHE A 51 -0.82 -7.41 -12.74
N PRO A 52 -1.08 -8.25 -11.73
CA PRO A 52 -2.17 -9.21 -11.80
C PRO A 52 -3.51 -8.50 -11.95
N SER A 53 -4.29 -8.94 -12.94
CA SER A 53 -5.68 -8.51 -13.14
C SER A 53 -6.61 -9.38 -12.29
N ILE A 54 -6.90 -8.92 -11.08
CA ILE A 54 -7.93 -9.46 -10.19
C ILE A 54 -8.90 -8.36 -9.80
N LYS A 55 -10.04 -8.74 -9.22
CA LYS A 55 -10.99 -7.79 -8.66
C LYS A 55 -10.27 -6.93 -7.62
N ALA A 56 -10.39 -5.61 -7.72
CA ALA A 56 -9.83 -4.71 -6.73
C ALA A 56 -10.52 -4.90 -5.39
N TYR A 57 -9.74 -5.00 -4.33
CA TYR A 57 -10.23 -5.13 -2.96
C TYR A 57 -10.39 -3.74 -2.33
N ASP A 58 -11.61 -3.42 -1.90
CA ASP A 58 -11.96 -2.13 -1.30
C ASP A 58 -12.00 -2.15 0.23
N GLY A 59 -11.84 -3.32 0.86
CA GLY A 59 -11.97 -3.49 2.30
C GLY A 59 -13.21 -4.27 2.75
N THR A 60 -14.09 -4.71 1.84
CA THR A 60 -15.42 -5.22 2.22
C THR A 60 -15.62 -6.73 2.04
N THR A 61 -14.78 -7.40 1.26
CA THR A 61 -14.86 -8.85 1.04
C THR A 61 -13.88 -9.59 1.94
N ASP A 62 -13.86 -10.92 1.88
CA ASP A 62 -12.90 -11.72 2.65
C ASP A 62 -11.43 -11.38 2.27
N PRO A 63 -10.59 -10.92 3.22
CA PRO A 63 -9.19 -10.61 2.95
C PRO A 63 -8.32 -11.85 2.68
N ASP A 64 -8.62 -13.00 3.31
CA ASP A 64 -7.90 -14.26 3.12
C ASP A 64 -8.13 -14.80 1.69
N GLU A 65 -9.35 -14.66 1.16
CA GLU A 65 -9.66 -14.99 -0.22
C GLU A 65 -8.87 -14.09 -1.20
N HIS A 66 -8.84 -12.77 -0.96
CA HIS A 66 -8.09 -11.84 -1.80
C HIS A 66 -6.58 -12.16 -1.85
N VAL A 67 -5.97 -12.43 -0.69
CA VAL A 67 -4.56 -12.84 -0.61
C VAL A 67 -4.33 -14.14 -1.39
N THR A 68 -5.24 -15.10 -1.30
CA THR A 68 -5.15 -16.37 -2.02
C THR A 68 -5.23 -16.17 -3.54
N GLN A 69 -6.21 -15.40 -4.02
CA GLN A 69 -6.35 -15.08 -5.44
C GLN A 69 -5.12 -14.34 -5.97
N TYR A 70 -4.60 -13.35 -5.22
CA TYR A 70 -3.37 -12.64 -5.57
C TYR A 70 -2.18 -13.59 -5.69
N ARG A 71 -1.95 -14.45 -4.69
CA ARG A 71 -0.86 -15.45 -4.69
C ARG A 71 -0.95 -16.36 -5.91
N GLN A 72 -2.14 -16.89 -6.23
CA GLN A 72 -2.35 -17.76 -7.39
C GLN A 72 -2.00 -17.06 -8.72
N ARG A 73 -2.38 -15.78 -8.86
CA ARG A 73 -2.02 -14.99 -10.05
C ARG A 73 -0.54 -14.71 -10.14
N MET A 74 0.12 -14.46 -9.01
CA MET A 74 1.57 -14.25 -8.99
C MET A 74 2.36 -15.53 -9.27
N LEU A 75 1.83 -16.72 -8.93
CA LEU A 75 2.46 -18.00 -9.25
C LEU A 75 2.57 -18.28 -10.75
N VAL A 76 1.61 -17.81 -11.55
CA VAL A 76 1.64 -18.00 -13.01
C VAL A 76 2.54 -16.99 -13.73
N VAL A 77 2.96 -15.93 -13.04
CA VAL A 77 3.93 -14.97 -13.57
C VAL A 77 5.33 -15.54 -13.39
N ALA A 78 6.05 -15.72 -14.49
CA ALA A 78 7.45 -16.13 -14.46
C ALA A 78 8.33 -15.01 -13.87
N LEU A 79 8.56 -15.07 -12.56
CA LEU A 79 9.42 -14.13 -11.82
C LEU A 79 10.76 -14.79 -11.48
N PRO A 80 11.89 -14.07 -11.65
CA PRO A 80 13.16 -14.45 -11.05
C PRO A 80 13.00 -14.65 -9.54
N LYS A 81 13.70 -15.65 -8.99
CA LYS A 81 13.53 -16.05 -7.58
C LYS A 81 13.90 -14.90 -6.65
N GLU A 82 14.97 -14.19 -6.98
CA GLU A 82 15.52 -13.04 -6.27
C GLU A 82 14.59 -11.83 -6.25
N SER A 83 13.71 -11.67 -7.26
CA SER A 83 12.78 -10.54 -7.33
C SER A 83 11.35 -10.88 -6.90
N ARG A 84 11.07 -12.15 -6.60
CA ARG A 84 9.72 -12.65 -6.37
C ARG A 84 9.03 -11.93 -5.22
N GLU A 85 9.64 -11.93 -4.03
CA GLU A 85 9.08 -11.28 -2.83
C GLU A 85 8.87 -9.78 -3.06
N ALA A 86 9.88 -9.09 -3.61
CA ALA A 86 9.78 -7.67 -3.87
C ALA A 86 8.68 -7.33 -4.88
N THR A 87 8.52 -8.15 -5.92
CA THR A 87 7.48 -7.96 -6.94
C THR A 87 6.09 -8.22 -6.36
N MET A 88 5.93 -9.24 -5.52
CA MET A 88 4.68 -9.54 -4.82
C MET A 88 4.29 -8.41 -3.87
N CYS A 89 5.22 -7.93 -3.05
CA CYS A 89 4.99 -6.80 -2.16
C CYS A 89 4.59 -5.54 -2.93
N LYS A 90 5.41 -5.09 -3.89
CA LYS A 90 5.16 -3.86 -4.64
C LYS A 90 3.92 -3.95 -5.54
N GLY A 91 3.64 -5.15 -6.06
CA GLY A 91 2.48 -5.42 -6.90
C GLY A 91 1.16 -5.53 -6.16
N PHE A 92 1.16 -5.80 -4.86
CA PHE A 92 -0.07 -5.97 -4.10
C PHE A 92 -0.95 -4.71 -4.13
N ALA A 93 -0.32 -3.53 -4.02
CA ALA A 93 -1.00 -2.23 -4.06
C ALA A 93 -1.89 -2.04 -5.30
N SER A 94 -1.52 -2.60 -6.46
CA SER A 94 -2.30 -2.45 -7.70
C SER A 94 -3.64 -3.20 -7.67
N THR A 95 -3.84 -4.04 -6.66
CA THR A 95 -5.08 -4.83 -6.47
C THR A 95 -5.98 -4.26 -5.38
N LEU A 96 -5.61 -3.11 -4.82
CA LEU A 96 -6.34 -2.45 -3.74
C LEU A 96 -7.01 -1.17 -4.25
N THR A 97 -8.14 -0.83 -3.66
CA THR A 97 -8.83 0.44 -3.90
C THR A 97 -9.42 1.00 -2.60
N GLY A 98 -9.86 2.25 -2.63
CA GLY A 98 -10.57 2.87 -1.51
C GLY A 98 -9.83 2.74 -0.16
N PRO A 99 -10.54 2.36 0.92
CA PRO A 99 -9.96 2.17 2.26
C PRO A 99 -8.75 1.23 2.31
N ALA A 100 -8.76 0.15 1.52
CA ALA A 100 -7.66 -0.80 1.49
C ALA A 100 -6.37 -0.20 0.92
N LEU A 101 -6.48 0.57 -0.16
CA LEU A 101 -5.32 1.28 -0.72
C LEU A 101 -4.82 2.35 0.26
N GLN A 102 -5.73 3.06 0.93
CA GLN A 102 -5.36 4.06 1.93
C GLN A 102 -4.61 3.45 3.11
N TRP A 103 -5.04 2.30 3.60
CA TRP A 103 -4.29 1.57 4.62
C TRP A 103 -2.87 1.22 4.14
N TYR A 104 -2.75 0.70 2.92
CA TYR A 104 -1.48 0.24 2.37
C TYR A 104 -0.45 1.38 2.27
N ILE A 105 -0.84 2.56 1.78
CA ILE A 105 0.09 3.70 1.64
C ILE A 105 0.46 4.36 2.98
N ASN A 106 -0.27 4.03 4.06
CA ASN A 106 -0.01 4.52 5.43
C ASN A 106 0.67 3.47 6.31
N LEU A 107 1.15 2.36 5.73
CA LEU A 107 1.97 1.40 6.45
C LEU A 107 3.22 2.06 7.04
N LEU A 108 3.58 1.64 8.25
CA LEU A 108 4.78 2.13 8.92
C LEU A 108 6.03 1.90 8.06
N SER A 109 6.89 2.91 7.99
CA SER A 109 8.14 2.83 7.24
C SER A 109 8.97 1.63 7.68
N ARG A 110 9.56 0.93 6.71
CA ARG A 110 10.44 -0.24 6.92
C ARG A 110 9.81 -1.41 7.68
N SER A 111 8.49 -1.50 7.74
CA SER A 111 7.78 -2.57 8.46
C SER A 111 7.51 -3.84 7.65
N ILE A 112 7.74 -3.82 6.33
CA ILE A 112 7.45 -4.93 5.41
C ILE A 112 8.76 -5.53 4.88
N ALA A 113 9.10 -6.70 5.39
CA ALA A 113 10.29 -7.47 4.98
C ALA A 113 10.00 -8.56 3.94
N SER A 114 8.74 -9.00 3.82
CA SER A 114 8.33 -10.06 2.90
C SER A 114 6.85 -9.96 2.56
N PHE A 115 6.40 -10.72 1.56
CA PHE A 115 4.99 -10.79 1.21
C PHE A 115 4.17 -11.44 2.34
N ALA A 116 4.75 -12.37 3.11
CA ALA A 116 4.09 -12.97 4.27
C ALA A 116 3.77 -11.90 5.34
N VAL A 117 4.75 -11.05 5.69
CA VAL A 117 4.52 -9.96 6.65
C VAL A 117 3.44 -8.99 6.16
N LEU A 118 3.44 -8.68 4.86
CA LEU A 118 2.39 -7.84 4.27
C LEU A 118 1.01 -8.51 4.35
N SER A 119 0.91 -9.79 3.99
CA SER A 119 -0.35 -10.51 4.02
C SER A 119 -0.93 -10.63 5.42
N ASP A 120 -0.08 -10.89 6.42
CA ASP A 120 -0.52 -11.03 7.82
C ASP A 120 -1.09 -9.71 8.34
N LYS A 121 -0.39 -8.59 8.09
CA LYS A 121 -0.87 -7.25 8.44
C LYS A 121 -2.16 -6.89 7.72
N PHE A 122 -2.29 -7.27 6.45
CA PHE A 122 -3.50 -7.01 5.66
C PHE A 122 -4.70 -7.78 6.22
N VAL A 123 -4.53 -9.07 6.49
CA VAL A 123 -5.59 -9.90 7.07
C VAL A 123 -5.97 -9.41 8.47
N GLU A 124 -4.99 -9.03 9.30
CA GLU A 124 -5.24 -8.44 10.62
C GLU A 124 -6.05 -7.14 10.52
N GLN A 125 -5.67 -6.25 9.60
CA GLN A 125 -6.36 -4.97 9.39
C GLN A 125 -7.82 -5.15 8.97
N PHE A 126 -8.09 -6.12 8.10
CA PHE A 126 -9.40 -6.33 7.48
C PHE A 126 -10.14 -7.55 8.03
N ALA A 127 -9.75 -8.06 9.20
CA ALA A 127 -10.32 -9.27 9.79
C ALA A 127 -11.85 -9.18 10.01
N SER A 128 -12.40 -7.98 10.21
CA SER A 128 -13.83 -7.74 10.34
C SER A 128 -14.62 -7.97 9.04
N SER A 129 -13.94 -7.99 7.90
CA SER A 129 -14.52 -8.17 6.57
C SER A 129 -14.52 -9.63 6.12
N ARG A 130 -14.02 -10.53 6.97
CA ARG A 130 -14.19 -11.97 6.78
C ARG A 130 -15.67 -12.25 6.65
N ASP A 131 -16.05 -12.97 5.60
CA ASP A 131 -17.39 -13.50 5.51
C ASP A 131 -17.55 -14.41 6.74
N LEU A 132 -18.38 -13.95 7.69
CA LEU A 132 -18.93 -14.84 8.67
C LEU A 132 -19.77 -15.80 7.85
N GLU A 133 -19.19 -16.94 7.47
CA GLU A 133 -19.91 -18.15 7.13
C GLU A 133 -21.06 -18.21 8.13
N LYS A 134 -22.26 -17.84 7.68
CA LYS A 134 -23.48 -18.05 8.45
C LYS A 134 -23.47 -19.54 8.66
N THR A 135 -23.10 -19.96 9.87
CA THR A 135 -23.36 -21.31 10.32
C THR A 135 -24.86 -21.45 10.20
N SER A 136 -25.29 -22.05 9.09
CA SER A 136 -26.62 -22.59 8.94
C SER A 136 -26.66 -23.72 9.96
N ILE A 137 -26.97 -23.38 11.21
CA ILE A 137 -27.48 -24.33 12.19
C ILE A 137 -28.88 -24.66 11.66
N GLY A 138 -28.91 -25.53 10.65
CA GLY A 138 -30.11 -26.18 10.16
C GLY A 138 -30.32 -27.44 10.98
N LEU A 139 -31.29 -27.33 11.90
CA LEU A 139 -32.10 -28.36 12.56
C LEU A 139 -31.64 -29.83 12.49
#